data_AF-A0A8X7CNM1-F1
#
_entry.id   AF-A0A8X7CNM1-F1
#
_cell.length_a   1.000
_cell.length_b   1.000
_cell.length_c   1.000
_cell.angle_alpha   90.00
_cell.angle_beta   90.00
_cell.angle_gamma   90.00
#
_symmetry.space_group_name_H-M   'P 1'
#
loop_
_entity.id
_entity.type
_entity.pdbx_description
1 polymer ?
#
loop_
_entity_poly.entity_id
_entity_poly.type
_entity_poly.pdbx_seq_one_letter_code
_entity_poly.pdbx_strand_id
1 'polypeptide(L)'
;MNWMHVGFLTTLAVLFGSSAGQDRIIFRSDDEDISQGNSVANVEIPEKLLIQMKDVQNVTEFLSRFVRRNEVNTSERADIYSRRANVRVPVITPPATCQPEMQVVELEKPSNGATFIWPPCVRVPRCGGCCTSKLLSCHPVATSVYNVTVLQVLYNPQTPDAFVSQGTRIYSLEQHDRCSCNCKQDANSCGVLQKFREDECRCVCTNQYQASQCTGPKKIWDSLDCACKCRRIMECSTGSYFNPLECR
;
A
#
# COMPACT_ATOMS: atom_id res chain seq x y z
N MET A 1 -48.82 55.09 -7.38
CA MET A 1 -50.17 54.78 -7.88
C MET A 1 -50.20 53.31 -8.28
N ASN A 2 -51.12 52.54 -7.65
CA ASN A 2 -51.65 51.18 -7.93
C ASN A 2 -50.66 50.04 -8.27
N TRP A 3 -50.48 48.99 -7.43
CA TRP A 3 -51.35 47.81 -7.16
C TRP A 3 -51.68 47.02 -8.46
N MET A 4 -51.33 45.74 -8.66
CA MET A 4 -51.80 44.53 -7.96
C MET A 4 -50.99 43.25 -8.29
N HIS A 5 -51.10 42.26 -7.39
CA HIS A 5 -50.73 40.82 -7.42
C HIS A 5 -51.04 40.06 -8.75
N VAL A 6 -50.47 38.89 -9.09
CA VAL A 6 -50.73 37.53 -8.54
C VAL A 6 -49.61 36.56 -9.00
N GLY A 7 -49.18 35.62 -8.13
CA GLY A 7 -48.22 34.56 -8.46
C GLY A 7 -48.85 33.27 -8.96
N PHE A 8 -48.06 32.36 -9.55
CA PHE A 8 -48.36 30.92 -9.57
C PHE A 8 -47.07 30.09 -9.77
N LEU A 9 -46.85 29.16 -8.85
CA LEU A 9 -45.91 28.05 -8.93
C LEU A 9 -46.34 27.08 -10.03
N THR A 10 -45.43 26.64 -10.89
CA THR A 10 -45.51 25.31 -11.52
C THR A 10 -44.12 24.72 -11.71
N THR A 11 -43.84 23.70 -10.90
CA THR A 11 -42.74 22.75 -10.99
C THR A 11 -42.95 21.84 -12.20
N LEU A 12 -42.04 21.87 -13.17
CA LEU A 12 -41.98 20.87 -14.23
C LEU A 12 -41.06 19.72 -13.80
N ALA A 13 -41.69 18.62 -13.39
CA ALA A 13 -41.04 17.34 -13.20
C ALA A 13 -40.71 16.74 -14.58
N VAL A 14 -39.43 16.57 -14.87
CA VAL A 14 -38.97 15.76 -16.01
C VAL A 14 -38.56 14.39 -15.47
N LEU A 15 -39.38 13.39 -15.78
CA LEU A 15 -39.05 11.97 -15.63
C LEU A 15 -38.27 11.53 -16.87
N PHE A 16 -37.01 11.11 -16.70
CA PHE A 16 -36.38 10.17 -17.61
C PHE A 16 -35.63 9.11 -16.81
N GLY A 17 -35.90 7.86 -17.22
CA GLY A 17 -35.58 6.65 -16.52
C GLY A 17 -34.10 6.27 -16.51
N SER A 18 -33.83 5.40 -15.55
CA SER A 18 -32.59 4.72 -15.23
C SER A 18 -31.97 3.99 -16.44
N SER A 19 -30.66 4.14 -16.62
CA SER A 19 -29.82 3.03 -17.04
C SER A 19 -28.69 2.88 -16.02
N ALA A 20 -28.66 1.69 -15.44
CA ALA A 20 -27.76 1.26 -14.40
C ALA A 20 -26.36 1.03 -14.97
N GLY A 21 -25.35 1.38 -14.17
CA GLY A 21 -23.95 1.09 -14.45
C GLY A 21 -23.05 1.55 -13.31
N GLN A 22 -23.50 1.38 -12.07
CA GLN A 22 -22.63 1.50 -10.91
C GLN A 22 -22.12 0.10 -10.59
N ASP A 23 -20.88 -0.17 -11.01
CA ASP A 23 -20.07 -1.23 -10.42
C ASP A 23 -19.83 -0.88 -8.95
N ARG A 24 -20.82 -1.19 -8.12
CA ARG A 24 -20.64 -1.27 -6.67
C ARG A 24 -19.72 -2.46 -6.42
N ILE A 25 -18.46 -2.17 -6.16
CA ILE A 25 -17.58 -3.10 -5.46
C ILE A 25 -18.24 -3.36 -4.11
N ILE A 26 -18.72 -4.58 -3.89
CA ILE A 26 -19.20 -5.04 -2.60
C ILE A 26 -17.96 -5.31 -1.75
N PHE A 27 -17.60 -4.38 -0.87
CA PHE A 27 -16.82 -4.73 0.30
C PHE A 27 -17.79 -5.39 1.28
N ARG A 28 -17.75 -6.72 1.35
CA ARG A 28 -18.36 -7.43 2.47
C ARG A 28 -17.43 -7.20 3.66
N SER A 29 -17.82 -6.30 4.54
CA SER A 29 -17.23 -6.20 5.88
C SER A 29 -17.74 -7.39 6.67
N ASP A 30 -17.06 -8.53 6.55
CA ASP A 30 -17.26 -9.65 7.45
C ASP A 30 -16.50 -9.36 8.77
N ASP A 31 -17.01 -8.38 9.54
CA ASP A 31 -16.83 -8.34 10.99
C ASP A 31 -18.03 -9.08 11.61
N GLU A 32 -18.06 -10.40 11.42
CA GLU A 32 -18.90 -11.29 12.25
C GLU A 32 -17.96 -12.20 13.05
N ASP A 33 -17.84 -11.88 14.33
CA ASP A 33 -17.21 -12.70 15.38
C ASP A 33 -17.91 -14.07 15.46
N ILE A 34 -17.41 -15.05 14.71
CA ILE A 34 -17.71 -16.46 14.98
C ILE A 34 -16.72 -16.95 16.03
N SER A 35 -17.14 -16.82 17.29
CA SER A 35 -16.56 -17.54 18.41
C SER A 35 -16.92 -19.02 18.32
N GLN A 36 -16.12 -19.78 17.56
CA GLN A 36 -16.03 -21.23 17.73
C GLN A 36 -14.62 -21.58 18.20
N GLY A 37 -14.57 -21.99 19.47
CA GLY A 37 -13.37 -22.45 20.14
C GLY A 37 -12.79 -23.67 19.45
N ASN A 38 -11.64 -23.46 18.84
CA ASN A 38 -10.58 -24.45 18.80
C ASN A 38 -9.30 -23.66 19.04
N SER A 39 -8.60 -23.93 20.15
CA SER A 39 -7.37 -23.23 20.52
C SER A 39 -6.22 -23.66 19.60
N VAL A 40 -6.31 -23.27 18.33
CA VAL A 40 -5.13 -23.06 17.51
C VAL A 40 -4.44 -21.89 18.21
N ALA A 41 -3.25 -22.13 18.77
CA ALA A 41 -2.38 -21.03 19.18
C ALA A 41 -2.39 -19.98 18.05
N ASN A 42 -2.38 -18.68 18.36
CA ASN A 42 -2.33 -17.66 17.32
C ASN A 42 -1.01 -17.82 16.52
N VAL A 43 -1.02 -18.70 15.51
CA VAL A 43 0.13 -19.06 14.71
C VAL A 43 0.23 -17.99 13.64
N GLU A 44 1.09 -17.01 13.89
CA GLU A 44 1.44 -15.99 12.92
C GLU A 44 2.58 -16.48 12.02
N ILE A 45 2.50 -16.17 10.73
CA ILE A 45 3.56 -16.48 9.78
C ILE A 45 4.79 -15.64 10.14
N PRO A 46 5.98 -16.24 10.37
CA PRO A 46 7.18 -15.47 10.65
C PRO A 46 7.52 -14.52 9.50
N GLU A 47 7.74 -13.26 9.83
CA GLU A 47 8.06 -12.21 8.85
C GLU A 47 9.26 -12.59 7.95
N LYS A 48 10.25 -13.25 8.54
CA LYS A 48 11.40 -13.79 7.82
C LYS A 48 11.04 -14.72 6.67
N LEU A 49 9.99 -15.53 6.81
CA LEU A 49 9.52 -16.41 5.74
C LEU A 49 8.89 -15.59 4.61
N LEU A 50 8.08 -14.58 4.94
CA LEU A 50 7.49 -13.70 3.94
C LEU A 50 8.56 -12.92 3.17
N ILE A 51 9.59 -12.43 3.86
CA ILE A 51 10.72 -11.71 3.23
C ILE A 51 11.54 -12.64 2.33
N GLN A 52 11.71 -13.91 2.67
CA GLN A 52 12.38 -14.89 1.79
C GLN A 52 11.63 -15.12 0.47
N MET A 53 10.32 -14.89 0.44
CA MET A 53 9.49 -15.05 -0.75
C MET A 53 9.50 -13.81 -1.67
N LYS A 54 10.19 -12.72 -1.30
CA LYS A 54 10.11 -11.43 -2.00
C LYS A 54 10.51 -11.47 -3.49
N ASP A 55 11.34 -12.44 -3.87
CA ASP A 55 11.89 -12.57 -5.23
C ASP A 55 11.13 -13.60 -6.09
N VAL A 56 10.07 -14.22 -5.56
CA VAL A 56 9.29 -15.25 -6.26
C VAL A 56 8.47 -14.63 -7.39
N GLN A 57 8.69 -15.09 -8.63
CA GLN A 57 8.10 -14.48 -9.81
C GLN A 57 6.85 -15.21 -10.33
N ASN A 58 6.67 -16.48 -10.00
CA ASN A 58 5.56 -17.27 -10.53
C ASN A 58 5.12 -18.39 -9.59
N VAL A 59 3.94 -18.94 -9.90
CA VAL A 59 3.28 -19.99 -9.10
C VAL A 59 4.16 -21.24 -8.99
N THR A 60 4.81 -21.68 -10.07
CA THR A 60 5.67 -22.87 -10.05
C THR A 60 6.86 -22.70 -9.10
N GLU A 61 7.50 -21.53 -9.11
CA GLU A 61 8.59 -21.18 -8.20
C GLU A 61 8.11 -21.16 -6.75
N PHE A 62 6.95 -20.55 -6.46
CA PHE A 62 6.35 -20.57 -5.12
C PHE A 62 6.10 -21.99 -4.62
N LEU A 63 5.42 -22.81 -5.43
CA LEU A 63 5.08 -24.18 -5.08
C LEU A 63 6.34 -25.03 -4.82
N SER A 64 7.35 -24.91 -5.69
CA SER A 64 8.58 -25.71 -5.56
C SER A 64 9.43 -25.35 -4.34
N ARG A 65 9.47 -24.07 -3.94
CA ARG A 65 10.35 -23.60 -2.86
C ARG A 65 9.68 -23.53 -1.49
N PHE A 66 8.38 -23.20 -1.44
CA PHE A 66 7.70 -22.85 -0.20
C PHE A 66 6.52 -23.77 0.16
N VAL A 67 6.07 -24.62 -0.76
CA VAL A 67 4.99 -25.58 -0.49
C VAL A 67 5.55 -27.00 -0.44
N ARG A 68 5.66 -27.55 0.77
CA ARG A 68 5.95 -28.96 0.95
C ARG A 68 4.71 -29.76 0.58
N ARG A 69 4.80 -30.57 -0.47
CA ARG A 69 3.82 -31.64 -0.67
C ARG A 69 4.02 -32.64 0.46
N ASN A 70 3.01 -32.79 1.31
CA ASN A 70 2.94 -33.98 2.14
C ASN A 70 2.65 -35.14 1.18
N GLU A 71 3.53 -36.14 1.15
CA GLU A 71 3.22 -37.44 0.55
C GLU A 71 2.14 -38.11 1.40
N VAL A 72 0.89 -37.70 1.21
CA VAL A 72 -0.27 -38.45 1.65
C VAL A 72 -1.09 -38.73 0.39
N ASN A 73 -0.94 -39.98 -0.07
CA ASN A 73 -1.73 -40.69 -1.07
C ASN A 73 -3.04 -39.99 -1.44
N THR A 74 -3.15 -39.48 -2.67
CA THR A 74 -4.27 -39.67 -3.63
C THR A 74 -4.29 -38.59 -4.70
N SER A 75 -3.51 -38.73 -5.78
CA SER A 75 -3.90 -38.07 -7.04
C SER A 75 -3.39 -38.73 -8.34
N GLU A 76 -2.96 -39.99 -8.34
CA GLU A 76 -3.01 -40.79 -9.59
C GLU A 76 -4.46 -41.20 -9.95
N ARG A 77 -5.45 -40.82 -9.14
CA ARG A 77 -6.89 -41.09 -9.38
C ARG A 77 -7.70 -39.89 -9.91
N ALA A 78 -7.11 -38.70 -10.06
CA ALA A 78 -7.81 -37.52 -10.59
C ALA A 78 -7.78 -37.44 -12.13
N ASP A 79 -6.83 -38.10 -12.79
CA ASP A 79 -6.69 -38.04 -14.26
C ASP A 79 -7.64 -39.00 -15.01
N ILE A 80 -8.20 -39.99 -14.32
CA ILE A 80 -9.11 -40.98 -14.94
C ILE A 80 -10.56 -40.48 -14.97
N TYR A 81 -11.00 -39.68 -13.98
CA TYR A 81 -12.38 -39.16 -13.90
C TYR A 81 -12.60 -37.86 -14.69
N SER A 82 -11.53 -37.10 -15.00
CA SER A 82 -11.62 -35.81 -15.68
C SER A 82 -11.93 -35.89 -17.18
N ARG A 83 -11.89 -37.08 -17.79
CA ARG A 83 -12.28 -37.25 -19.22
C ARG A 83 -13.78 -37.38 -19.44
N ARG A 84 -14.61 -37.50 -18.39
CA ARG A 84 -16.06 -37.73 -18.49
C ARG A 84 -16.94 -36.56 -18.06
N ALA A 85 -16.37 -35.51 -17.49
CA ALA A 85 -17.12 -34.32 -17.10
C ALA A 85 -16.40 -33.09 -17.62
N ASN A 86 -17.15 -32.15 -18.18
CA ASN A 86 -16.67 -30.85 -18.66
C ASN A 86 -16.27 -29.96 -17.46
N VAL A 87 -15.33 -30.42 -16.65
CA VAL A 87 -14.91 -29.80 -15.40
C VAL A 87 -13.88 -28.74 -15.74
N ARG A 88 -14.21 -27.48 -15.46
CA ARG A 88 -13.25 -26.38 -15.52
C ARG A 88 -12.29 -26.53 -14.33
N VAL A 89 -11.05 -26.91 -14.61
CA VAL A 89 -9.98 -26.91 -13.60
C VAL A 89 -9.66 -25.46 -13.25
N PRO A 90 -9.70 -25.05 -11.97
CA PRO A 90 -9.28 -23.72 -11.56
C PRO A 90 -7.82 -23.48 -11.94
N VAL A 91 -7.56 -22.39 -12.66
CA VAL A 91 -6.20 -21.94 -12.98
C VAL A 91 -5.76 -20.92 -11.93
N ILE A 92 -4.60 -21.15 -11.32
CA ILE A 92 -4.02 -20.23 -10.34
C ILE A 92 -3.56 -18.95 -11.07
N THR A 93 -4.04 -17.80 -10.62
CA THR A 93 -3.67 -16.50 -11.20
C THR A 93 -2.18 -16.20 -10.97
N PRO A 94 -1.45 -15.73 -12.00
CA PRO A 94 -0.08 -15.26 -11.82
C PRO A 94 0.00 -14.06 -10.85
N PRO A 95 1.08 -13.95 -10.05
CA PRO A 95 1.27 -12.79 -9.19
C PRO A 95 1.58 -11.53 -10.00
N ALA A 96 1.11 -10.38 -9.52
CA ALA A 96 1.60 -9.07 -9.98
C ALA A 96 2.96 -8.81 -9.32
N THR A 97 4.04 -9.21 -9.98
CA THR A 97 5.40 -9.10 -9.44
C THR A 97 5.87 -7.65 -9.39
N CYS A 98 6.82 -7.35 -8.49
CA CYS A 98 7.40 -6.01 -8.39
C CYS A 98 8.28 -5.68 -9.61
N GLN A 99 7.74 -4.92 -10.56
CA GLN A 99 8.39 -4.59 -11.83
C GLN A 99 7.96 -3.20 -12.34
N PRO A 100 8.69 -2.61 -13.31
CA PRO A 100 8.25 -1.37 -13.96
C PRO A 100 6.93 -1.55 -14.71
N GLU A 101 5.97 -0.68 -14.44
CA GLU A 101 4.65 -0.61 -15.07
C GLU A 101 4.37 0.82 -15.55
N MET A 102 3.55 0.97 -16.60
CA MET A 102 3.20 2.28 -17.14
C MET A 102 2.19 2.99 -16.22
N GLN A 103 2.65 3.98 -15.47
CA GLN A 103 1.80 4.78 -14.57
C GLN A 103 1.59 6.18 -15.12
N VAL A 104 0.42 6.76 -14.84
CA VAL A 104 0.09 8.13 -15.24
C VAL A 104 0.81 9.12 -14.31
N VAL A 105 1.54 10.05 -14.91
CA VAL A 105 2.23 11.15 -14.22
C VAL A 105 1.65 12.47 -14.76
N GLU A 106 1.06 13.27 -13.86
CA GLU A 106 0.61 14.63 -14.17
C GLU A 106 1.83 15.55 -14.34
N LEU A 107 1.83 16.37 -15.39
CA LEU A 107 2.89 17.32 -15.66
C LEU A 107 2.68 18.59 -14.83
N GLU A 108 3.77 19.25 -14.44
CA GLU A 108 3.66 20.49 -13.68
C GLU A 108 2.92 21.56 -14.49
N LYS A 109 1.90 22.15 -13.87
CA LYS A 109 1.09 23.20 -14.50
C LYS A 109 1.92 24.48 -14.66
N PRO A 110 1.69 25.24 -15.74
CA PRO A 110 2.33 26.54 -15.90
C PRO A 110 1.88 27.51 -14.81
N SER A 111 2.74 28.44 -14.41
CA SER A 111 2.43 29.46 -13.39
C SER A 111 1.43 30.52 -13.89
N ASN A 112 1.40 30.78 -15.19
CA ASN A 112 0.46 31.69 -15.82
C ASN A 112 -0.85 30.96 -16.13
N GLY A 113 -1.97 31.46 -15.58
CA GLY A 113 -3.31 30.89 -15.78
C GLY A 113 -3.85 30.97 -17.21
N ALA A 114 -3.25 31.77 -18.09
CA ALA A 114 -3.58 31.79 -19.52
C ALA A 114 -2.81 30.74 -20.33
N THR A 115 -1.76 30.12 -19.77
CA THR A 115 -0.97 29.09 -20.45
C THR A 115 -1.54 27.71 -20.17
N PHE A 116 -1.59 26.86 -21.19
CA PHE A 116 -1.99 25.47 -21.08
C PHE A 116 -0.95 24.56 -21.73
N ILE A 117 -0.84 23.32 -21.23
CA ILE A 117 0.12 22.34 -21.69
C ILE A 117 -0.62 21.07 -22.10
N TRP A 118 -0.35 20.61 -23.32
CA TRP A 118 -0.96 19.42 -23.88
C TRP A 118 0.08 18.34 -24.23
N PRO A 119 -0.10 17.08 -23.79
CA PRO A 119 -1.14 16.63 -22.85
C PRO A 119 -0.86 17.09 -21.41
N PRO A 120 -1.86 17.09 -20.50
CA PRO A 120 -1.65 17.44 -19.09
C PRO A 120 -0.97 16.32 -18.28
N CYS A 121 -0.99 15.08 -18.77
CA CYS A 121 -0.35 13.93 -18.15
C CYS A 121 0.18 12.95 -19.20
N VAL A 122 1.13 12.13 -18.80
CA VAL A 122 1.77 11.13 -19.65
C VAL A 122 1.95 9.81 -18.91
N ARG A 123 2.20 8.71 -19.63
CA ARG A 123 2.55 7.44 -19.01
C ARG A 123 4.07 7.28 -18.94
N VAL A 124 4.58 6.99 -17.74
CA VAL A 124 6.02 6.80 -17.48
C VAL A 124 6.21 5.46 -16.75
N PRO A 125 7.26 4.69 -17.08
CA PRO A 125 7.59 3.48 -16.32
C PRO A 125 7.89 3.81 -14.86
N ARG A 126 7.11 3.22 -13.95
CA ARG A 126 7.25 3.35 -12.51
C ARG A 126 7.06 1.99 -11.86
N CYS A 127 7.67 1.78 -10.69
CA CYS A 127 7.58 0.50 -10.01
C CYS A 127 6.14 0.25 -9.54
N GLY A 128 5.61 -0.91 -9.92
CA GLY A 128 4.29 -1.40 -9.57
C GLY A 128 4.36 -2.88 -9.18
N GLY A 129 3.23 -3.44 -8.74
CA GLY A 129 3.11 -4.82 -8.28
C GLY A 129 3.08 -4.97 -6.76
N CYS A 130 3.05 -6.22 -6.32
CA CYS A 130 2.84 -6.62 -4.93
C CYS A 130 4.10 -7.25 -4.33
N CYS A 131 4.32 -7.02 -3.03
CA CYS A 131 5.31 -7.71 -2.23
C CYS A 131 4.61 -8.62 -1.21
N THR A 132 5.29 -9.68 -0.80
CA THR A 132 4.73 -10.76 0.05
C THR A 132 4.46 -10.36 1.48
N SER A 133 5.18 -9.36 2.01
CA SER A 133 5.01 -8.83 3.35
C SER A 133 4.46 -7.41 3.36
N LYS A 134 3.69 -7.08 4.40
CA LYS A 134 3.26 -5.71 4.71
C LYS A 134 4.43 -4.78 5.08
N LEU A 135 5.58 -5.32 5.47
CA LEU A 135 6.80 -4.55 5.77
C LEU A 135 7.64 -4.26 4.52
N LEU A 136 7.31 -4.87 3.38
CA LEU A 136 7.96 -4.64 2.09
C LEU A 136 7.15 -3.68 1.22
N SER A 137 7.85 -2.96 0.35
CA SER A 137 7.28 -2.16 -0.74
C SER A 137 8.13 -2.27 -2.00
N CYS A 138 7.48 -2.12 -3.15
CA CYS A 138 8.14 -2.18 -4.45
C CYS A 138 8.83 -0.84 -4.73
N HIS A 139 10.17 -0.85 -4.77
CA HIS A 139 11.00 0.34 -4.94
C HIS A 139 11.89 0.24 -6.18
N PRO A 140 12.25 1.37 -6.80
CA PRO A 140 13.24 1.39 -7.87
C PRO A 140 14.62 1.01 -7.34
N VAL A 141 15.33 0.17 -8.10
CA VAL A 141 16.75 -0.15 -7.88
C VAL A 141 17.66 0.38 -8.99
N ALA A 142 17.05 0.87 -10.08
CA ALA A 142 17.71 1.62 -11.14
C ALA A 142 16.72 2.60 -11.75
N THR A 143 17.17 3.82 -12.01
CA THR A 143 16.36 4.91 -12.56
C THR A 143 17.13 5.65 -13.64
N SER A 144 16.40 6.28 -14.54
CA SER A 144 16.94 7.12 -15.60
C SER A 144 15.99 8.28 -15.91
N VAL A 145 16.48 9.24 -16.71
CA VAL A 145 15.70 10.40 -17.12
C VAL A 145 14.87 10.07 -18.36
N TYR A 146 13.57 10.33 -18.27
CA TYR A 146 12.59 10.19 -19.33
C TYR A 146 12.14 11.58 -19.80
N ASN A 147 12.61 11.98 -20.98
CA ASN A 147 12.30 13.29 -21.54
C ASN A 147 10.98 13.24 -22.33
N VAL A 148 10.08 14.16 -22.01
CA VAL A 148 8.75 14.27 -22.63
C VAL A 148 8.62 15.65 -23.24
N THR A 149 8.36 15.70 -24.55
CA THR A 149 8.07 16.94 -25.25
C THR A 149 6.56 17.15 -25.32
N VAL A 150 6.11 18.32 -24.89
CA VAL A 150 4.70 18.70 -24.87
C VAL A 150 4.47 20.02 -25.58
N LEU A 151 3.23 20.27 -26.00
CA LEU A 151 2.83 21.52 -26.62
C LEU A 151 2.48 22.53 -25.54
N GLN A 152 3.02 23.74 -25.66
CA GLN A 152 2.61 24.88 -24.85
C GLN A 152 1.73 25.78 -25.70
N VAL A 153 0.58 26.16 -25.15
CA VAL A 153 -0.39 27.00 -25.84
C VAL A 153 -0.88 28.11 -24.91
N LEU A 154 -1.29 29.24 -25.47
CA LEU A 154 -1.75 30.42 -24.73
C LEU A 154 -3.20 30.75 -25.08
N TYR A 155 -4.02 30.96 -24.07
CA TYR A 155 -5.38 31.43 -24.24
C TYR A 155 -5.38 32.91 -24.61
N ASN A 156 -6.10 33.27 -25.68
CA ASN A 156 -6.30 34.66 -26.11
C ASN A 156 -7.80 35.00 -26.05
N PRO A 157 -8.23 35.96 -25.21
CA PRO A 157 -9.63 36.37 -25.12
C PRO A 157 -10.25 36.85 -26.44
N GLN A 158 -9.43 37.28 -27.41
CA GLN A 158 -9.90 37.67 -28.75
C GLN A 158 -10.33 36.48 -29.62
N THR A 159 -9.86 35.28 -29.29
CA THR A 159 -10.21 34.02 -29.96
C THR A 159 -10.61 32.99 -28.90
N PRO A 160 -11.78 33.16 -28.25
CA PRO A 160 -12.13 32.44 -27.02
C PRO A 160 -12.27 30.91 -27.22
N ASP A 161 -12.48 30.45 -28.44
CA ASP A 161 -12.65 29.02 -28.76
C ASP A 161 -11.33 28.32 -29.14
N ALA A 162 -10.19 29.03 -29.10
CA ALA A 162 -8.91 28.50 -29.56
C ALA A 162 -7.72 28.98 -28.71
N PHE A 163 -6.65 28.20 -28.74
CA PHE A 163 -5.36 28.60 -28.19
C PHE A 163 -4.38 29.02 -29.29
N VAL A 164 -3.47 29.92 -28.94
CA VAL A 164 -2.33 30.30 -29.77
C VAL A 164 -1.13 29.43 -29.40
N SER A 165 -0.50 28.80 -30.38
CA SER A 165 0.71 27.99 -30.15
C SER A 165 1.86 28.84 -29.61
N GLN A 166 2.52 28.37 -28.55
CA GLN A 166 3.73 28.96 -27.98
C GLN A 166 4.96 28.06 -28.20
N GLY A 167 4.82 27.00 -29.00
CA GLY A 167 5.89 26.04 -29.27
C GLY A 167 5.85 24.81 -28.35
N THR A 168 7.02 24.23 -28.10
CA THR A 168 7.16 23.01 -27.30
C THR A 168 7.95 23.26 -26.03
N ARG A 169 7.65 22.46 -24.99
CA ARG A 169 8.40 22.42 -23.73
C ARG A 169 8.83 20.99 -23.45
N ILE A 170 10.01 20.81 -22.87
CA ILE A 170 10.52 19.50 -22.46
C ILE A 170 10.40 19.37 -20.95
N TYR A 171 9.84 18.25 -20.50
CA TYR A 171 9.83 17.81 -19.11
C TYR A 171 10.80 16.65 -18.95
N SER A 172 11.68 16.72 -17.96
CA SER A 172 12.57 15.63 -17.57
C SER A 172 11.97 14.91 -16.37
N LEU A 173 11.37 13.75 -16.62
CA LEU A 173 10.72 12.93 -15.59
C LEU A 173 11.64 11.78 -15.18
N GLU A 174 11.51 11.29 -13.96
CA GLU A 174 12.15 10.04 -13.56
C GLU A 174 11.36 8.84 -14.07
N GLN A 175 12.04 7.88 -14.72
CA GLN A 175 11.53 6.54 -14.99
C GLN A 175 12.30 5.49 -14.18
N HIS A 176 11.62 4.39 -13.86
CA HIS A 176 12.21 3.26 -13.15
C HIS A 176 12.55 2.16 -14.15
N ASP A 177 13.82 1.78 -14.23
CA ASP A 177 14.31 0.77 -15.18
C ASP A 177 14.27 -0.65 -14.59
N ARG A 178 14.41 -0.76 -13.26
CA ARG A 178 14.34 -2.01 -12.51
C ARG A 178 13.75 -1.77 -11.13
N CYS A 179 13.01 -2.75 -10.63
CA CYS A 179 12.32 -2.70 -9.34
C CYS A 179 12.67 -3.90 -8.47
N SER A 180 12.54 -3.74 -7.15
CA SER A 180 12.68 -4.83 -6.18
C SER A 180 11.82 -4.57 -4.94
N CYS A 181 11.36 -5.63 -4.30
CA CYS A 181 10.76 -5.55 -2.98
C CYS A 181 11.84 -5.30 -1.92
N ASN A 182 11.76 -4.15 -1.24
CA ASN A 182 12.66 -3.74 -0.17
C ASN A 182 11.85 -3.38 1.08
N CYS A 183 12.52 -3.36 2.25
CA CYS A 183 11.89 -2.94 3.49
C CYS A 183 11.41 -1.48 3.39
N LYS A 184 10.22 -1.21 3.94
CA LYS A 184 9.65 0.15 4.02
C LYS A 184 10.48 1.11 4.86
N GLN A 185 11.16 0.57 5.87
CA GLN A 185 12.10 1.29 6.73
C GLN A 185 13.52 0.79 6.48
N ASP A 186 14.48 1.65 6.77
CA ASP A 186 15.91 1.36 6.62
C ASP A 186 16.63 1.36 7.97
N ALA A 187 17.94 1.13 7.93
CA ALA A 187 18.77 1.12 9.13
C ALA A 187 18.92 2.50 9.77
N ASN A 188 18.79 3.58 9.00
CA ASN A 188 18.88 4.96 9.49
C ASN A 188 17.64 5.35 10.31
N SER A 189 16.53 4.65 10.09
CA SER A 189 15.28 4.81 10.83
C SER A 189 15.34 4.18 12.23
N CYS A 190 16.39 3.41 12.56
CA CYS A 190 16.55 2.79 13.87
C CYS A 190 17.17 3.75 14.89
N GLY A 191 16.74 3.63 16.15
CA GLY A 191 17.33 4.33 17.28
C GLY A 191 18.75 3.85 17.62
N VAL A 192 19.47 4.63 18.43
CA VAL A 192 20.89 4.39 18.77
C VAL A 192 21.15 3.00 19.40
N LEU A 193 20.20 2.51 20.21
CA LEU A 193 20.31 1.21 20.88
C LEU A 193 19.71 0.06 20.06
N GLN A 194 19.29 0.33 18.83
CA GLN A 194 18.69 -0.66 17.94
C GLN A 194 19.65 -1.05 16.82
N LYS A 195 19.45 -2.24 16.29
CA LYS A 195 20.07 -2.72 15.06
C LYS A 195 18.99 -3.12 14.08
N PHE A 196 19.13 -2.71 12.83
CA PHE A 196 18.22 -3.14 11.78
C PHE A 196 18.44 -4.61 11.41
N ARG A 197 17.34 -5.35 11.32
CA ARG A 197 17.30 -6.73 10.84
C ARG A 197 16.64 -6.75 9.48
N GLU A 198 17.46 -6.81 8.44
CA GLU A 198 17.00 -6.85 7.04
C GLU A 198 16.11 -8.07 6.76
N ASP A 199 16.39 -9.20 7.42
CA ASP A 199 15.63 -10.44 7.28
C ASP A 199 14.26 -10.41 7.97
N GLU A 200 13.94 -9.33 8.69
CA GLU A 200 12.67 -9.15 9.40
C GLU A 200 12.10 -7.73 9.19
N CYS A 201 12.74 -6.91 8.33
CA CYS A 201 12.42 -5.51 8.06
C CYS A 201 12.10 -4.67 9.30
N ARG A 202 12.79 -4.90 10.43
CA ARG A 202 12.51 -4.22 11.71
C ARG A 202 13.77 -3.86 12.48
N CYS A 203 13.66 -2.81 13.29
CA CYS A 203 14.68 -2.46 14.28
C CYS A 203 14.52 -3.35 15.52
N VAL A 204 15.60 -3.99 15.96
CA VAL A 204 15.60 -4.80 17.19
C VAL A 204 16.58 -4.22 18.19
N CYS A 205 16.19 -4.19 19.46
CA CYS A 205 17.05 -3.72 20.53
C CYS A 205 18.29 -4.60 20.69
N THR A 206 19.45 -3.95 20.87
CA THR A 206 20.74 -4.62 21.07
C THR A 206 20.94 -5.08 22.52
N ASN A 207 20.35 -4.38 23.48
CA ASN A 207 20.41 -4.65 24.93
C ASN A 207 19.40 -5.73 25.37
N GLN A 208 19.39 -6.88 24.71
CA GLN A 208 18.44 -7.98 24.97
C GLN A 208 18.51 -8.49 26.42
N TYR A 209 19.69 -8.45 27.05
CA TYR A 209 19.82 -8.80 28.47
C TYR A 209 18.95 -7.88 29.34
N GLN A 210 19.00 -6.55 29.15
CA GLN A 210 18.16 -5.62 29.92
C GLN A 210 16.66 -5.85 29.66
N ALA A 211 16.29 -6.18 28.42
CA ALA A 211 14.93 -6.56 28.08
C ALA A 211 14.48 -7.80 28.86
N SER A 212 15.34 -8.82 28.96
CA SER A 212 15.06 -10.04 29.74
C SER A 212 14.89 -9.79 31.23
N GLN A 213 15.57 -8.76 31.76
CA GLN A 213 15.46 -8.36 33.17
C GLN A 213 14.27 -7.43 33.44
N CYS A 214 13.62 -6.89 32.40
CA CYS A 214 12.44 -6.05 32.51
C CYS A 214 11.19 -6.87 32.86
N THR A 215 11.17 -7.39 34.08
CA THR A 215 10.16 -8.31 34.58
C THR A 215 9.28 -7.63 35.63
N GLY A 216 8.04 -8.10 35.76
CA GLY A 216 7.08 -7.64 36.78
C GLY A 216 5.84 -6.92 36.21
N PRO A 217 4.74 -6.85 36.98
CA PRO A 217 3.44 -6.40 36.48
C PRO A 217 3.37 -4.89 36.22
N LYS A 218 4.24 -4.09 36.85
CA LYS A 218 4.27 -2.62 36.71
C LYS A 218 5.24 -2.14 35.62
N LYS A 219 6.05 -3.02 35.06
CA LYS A 219 7.07 -2.68 34.06
C LYS A 219 6.63 -3.15 32.67
N ILE A 220 7.14 -2.47 31.65
CA ILE A 220 6.95 -2.81 30.24
C ILE A 220 8.24 -2.49 29.49
N TRP A 221 8.67 -3.40 28.63
CA TRP A 221 9.78 -3.14 27.73
C TRP A 221 9.27 -2.31 26.56
N ASP A 222 9.83 -1.11 26.40
CA ASP A 222 9.60 -0.27 25.24
C ASP A 222 10.62 -0.64 24.16
N SER A 223 10.15 -1.20 23.05
CA SER A 223 11.01 -1.60 21.94
C SER A 223 11.51 -0.44 21.10
N LEU A 224 10.87 0.74 21.16
CA LEU A 224 11.32 1.93 20.44
C LEU A 224 12.51 2.57 21.16
N ASP A 225 12.41 2.72 22.48
CA ASP A 225 13.47 3.32 23.29
C ASP A 225 14.50 2.29 23.80
N CYS A 226 14.22 1.00 23.64
CA CYS A 226 15.01 -0.09 24.18
C CYS A 226 15.27 0.07 25.68
N ALA A 227 14.20 0.40 26.41
CA ALA A 227 14.25 0.70 27.83
C ALA A 227 13.10 0.04 28.58
N CYS A 228 13.37 -0.33 29.83
CA CYS A 228 12.34 -0.81 30.74
C CYS A 228 11.63 0.38 31.38
N LYS A 229 10.35 0.59 31.05
CA LYS A 229 9.55 1.70 31.54
C LYS A 229 8.47 1.22 32.51
N CYS A 230 7.98 2.14 33.33
CA CYS A 230 6.80 1.90 34.14
C CYS A 230 5.55 2.01 33.27
N ARG A 231 4.59 1.08 33.43
CA ARG A 231 3.31 1.10 32.72
C ARG A 231 2.47 2.34 33.05
N ARG A 232 2.65 2.86 34.25
CA ARG A 232 2.01 4.08 34.73
C ARG A 232 3.04 4.91 35.49
N ILE A 233 3.12 6.18 35.14
CA ILE A 233 3.84 7.20 35.90
C ILE A 233 2.79 7.88 36.78
N MET A 234 3.07 8.04 38.07
CA MET A 234 2.15 8.66 39.02
C MET A 234 2.67 10.04 39.41
N GLU A 235 1.75 10.99 39.59
CA GLU A 235 2.09 12.29 40.16
C GLU A 235 2.17 12.17 41.69
N CYS A 236 3.29 12.65 42.23
CA CYS A 236 3.61 12.54 43.65
C CYS A 236 3.17 13.81 44.40
N SER A 237 2.76 13.66 45.66
CA SER A 237 2.42 14.80 46.52
C SER A 237 3.66 15.62 46.90
N THR A 238 3.46 16.86 47.34
CA THR A 238 4.53 17.83 47.66
C THR A 238 5.60 17.22 48.57
N GLY A 239 6.85 17.23 48.11
CA GLY A 239 8.01 16.70 48.85
C GLY A 239 8.36 15.24 48.54
N SER A 240 7.57 14.54 47.73
CA SER A 240 7.89 13.18 47.24
C SER A 240 8.24 13.17 45.75
N TYR A 241 9.05 12.19 45.33
CA TYR A 241 9.46 12.00 43.94
C TYR A 241 9.18 10.56 43.49
N PHE A 242 8.82 10.39 42.23
CA PHE A 242 8.55 9.09 41.65
C PHE A 242 9.87 8.33 41.44
N ASN A 243 9.93 7.07 41.87
CA ASN A 243 11.07 6.20 41.63
C ASN A 243 10.83 5.34 40.37
N PRO A 244 11.48 5.65 39.24
CA PRO A 244 11.28 4.90 37.99
C PRO A 244 11.81 3.47 38.04
N LEU A 245 12.68 3.12 39.01
CA LEU A 245 13.20 1.76 39.16
C LEU A 245 12.18 0.82 39.83
N GLU A 246 11.37 1.36 40.75
CA GLU A 246 10.38 0.60 41.50
C GLU A 246 8.93 0.83 41.02
N CYS A 247 8.72 1.82 40.14
CA CYS A 247 7.41 2.25 39.66
C CYS A 247 6.45 2.58 40.82
N ARG A 248 6.94 3.39 41.78
CA ARG A 248 6.17 3.92 42.91
C ARG A 248 6.67 5.30 43.32
#